data_AF-A0A644W405-F1
#
_entry.id   AF-A0A644W405-F1
#
_cell.length_a   1.000
_cell.length_b   1.000
_cell.length_c   1.000
_cell.angle_alpha   90.00
_cell.angle_beta   90.00
_cell.angle_gamma   90.00
#
_symmetry.space_group_name_H-M   'P 1'
#
loop_
_entity.id
_entity.type
_entity.pdbx_description
1 polymer ?
#
loop_
_entity_poly.entity_id
_entity_poly.type
_entity_poly.pdbx_seq_one_letter_code
_entity_poly.pdbx_strand_id
1 'polypeptide(L)'
;MNYIGVKSADIAKERVAIRVRKGGHGIPDEAIERRYFDSLANLSKVINICDKINIYDNSEMFKLVMVIKDGEVVWKDKKTPNWLNINLK
;
A
#
# COMPACT_ATOMS: atom_id res chain seq x y z
N MET A 1 7.03 9.32 5.93
CA MET A 1 6.34 8.79 4.74
C MET A 1 5.00 8.18 5.12
N ASN A 2 3.99 8.25 4.24
CA ASN A 2 2.75 7.48 4.37
C ASN A 2 2.66 6.50 3.21
N TYR A 3 2.44 5.22 3.51
CA TYR A 3 2.20 4.18 2.52
C TYR A 3 0.75 3.71 2.61
N ILE A 4 0.06 3.68 1.48
CA ILE A 4 -1.35 3.27 1.40
C ILE A 4 -1.43 2.05 0.49
N GLY A 5 -1.78 0.90 1.06
CA GLY A 5 -1.98 -0.35 0.35
C GLY A 5 -3.44 -0.75 0.24
N VAL A 6 -3.69 -1.73 -0.63
CA VAL A 6 -4.95 -2.44 -0.77
C VAL A 6 -4.65 -3.94 -0.88
N LYS A 7 -5.65 -4.78 -0.64
CA LYS A 7 -5.53 -6.25 -0.62
C LYS A 7 -5.06 -6.87 -1.93
N SER A 8 -5.36 -6.26 -3.06
CA SER A 8 -4.92 -6.75 -4.37
C SER A 8 -4.91 -5.64 -5.43
N ALA A 9 -4.18 -5.86 -6.52
CA ALA A 9 -4.22 -5.01 -7.70
C ALA A 9 -5.64 -4.86 -8.28
N ASP A 10 -6.48 -5.89 -8.15
CA ASP A 10 -7.85 -5.87 -8.66
C ASP A 10 -8.72 -4.79 -8.00
N ILE A 11 -8.55 -4.53 -6.69
CA ILE A 11 -9.24 -3.42 -6.02
C ILE A 11 -8.83 -2.09 -6.66
N ALA A 12 -7.56 -1.92 -7.00
CA ALA A 12 -7.08 -0.71 -7.68
C ALA A 12 -7.64 -0.60 -9.10
N LYS A 13 -7.64 -1.71 -9.87
CA LYS A 13 -8.25 -1.78 -11.21
C LYS A 13 -9.74 -1.43 -11.17
N GLU A 14 -10.49 -2.00 -10.23
CA GLU A 14 -11.92 -1.71 -10.06
C GLU A 14 -12.18 -0.24 -9.73
N ARG A 15 -11.40 0.35 -8.83
CA ARG A 15 -11.52 1.77 -8.49
C ARG A 15 -11.19 2.68 -9.67
N VAL A 16 -10.18 2.33 -10.47
CA VAL A 16 -9.87 3.04 -11.73
C VAL A 16 -11.02 2.90 -12.72
N ALA A 17 -11.58 1.71 -12.90
CA ALA A 17 -12.73 1.48 -13.78
C ALA A 17 -13.96 2.29 -13.35
N ILE A 18 -14.27 2.35 -12.04
CA ILE A 18 -15.34 3.20 -11.50
C ILE A 18 -15.09 4.67 -11.84
N ARG A 19 -13.86 5.16 -11.65
CA ARG A 19 -13.50 6.54 -11.98
C ARG A 19 -13.66 6.83 -13.48
N VAL A 20 -13.24 5.91 -14.35
CA VAL A 20 -13.38 6.04 -15.80
C VAL A 20 -14.83 6.08 -16.22
N ARG A 21 -15.69 5.21 -15.65
CA ARG A 21 -17.14 5.26 -15.88
C ARG A 21 -17.79 6.59 -15.48
N LYS A 22 -17.18 7.32 -14.54
CA LYS A 22 -17.59 8.66 -14.11
C LYS A 22 -16.95 9.80 -14.91
N GLY A 23 -16.29 9.50 -16.04
CA GLY A 23 -15.68 10.49 -16.93
C GLY A 23 -14.22 10.85 -16.61
N GLY A 24 -13.54 10.12 -15.71
CA GLY A 24 -12.13 10.35 -15.41
C GLY A 24 -11.16 9.64 -16.38
N HIS A 25 -9.87 9.97 -16.31
CA HIS A 25 -8.83 9.32 -17.12
C HIS A 25 -8.59 7.87 -16.69
N GLY A 26 -8.27 6.98 -17.63
CA GLY A 26 -7.92 5.57 -17.37
C GLY A 26 -6.42 5.37 -17.20
N ILE A 27 -6.03 4.18 -16.72
CA ILE A 27 -4.64 3.69 -16.77
C ILE A 27 -4.75 2.22 -17.19
N PRO A 28 -3.85 1.69 -18.05
CA PRO A 28 -3.86 0.28 -18.42
C PRO A 28 -3.72 -0.64 -17.20
N ASP A 29 -4.48 -1.74 -17.17
CA ASP A 29 -4.48 -2.71 -16.06
C ASP A 29 -3.09 -3.29 -15.79
N GLU A 30 -2.31 -3.56 -16.83
CA GLU A 30 -0.92 -4.03 -16.71
C GLU A 30 -0.04 -3.03 -15.94
N ALA A 31 -0.23 -1.72 -16.18
CA ALA A 31 0.51 -0.70 -15.47
C ALA A 31 0.08 -0.59 -14.00
N ILE A 32 -1.20 -0.82 -13.70
CA ILE A 32 -1.72 -0.86 -12.32
C ILE A 32 -1.12 -2.07 -11.59
N GLU A 33 -1.14 -3.24 -12.23
CA GLU A 33 -0.64 -4.49 -11.67
C GLU A 33 0.86 -4.46 -11.40
N ARG A 34 1.66 -4.03 -12.38
CA ARG A 34 3.10 -3.84 -12.19
C ARG A 34 3.40 -2.90 -11.03
N ARG A 35 2.73 -1.73 -10.99
CA ARG A 35 2.93 -0.73 -9.93
C ARG A 35 2.51 -1.24 -8.55
N TYR A 36 1.53 -2.12 -8.45
CA TYR A 36 1.09 -2.72 -7.19
C TYR A 36 2.20 -3.58 -6.57
N PHE A 37 2.85 -4.44 -7.37
CA PHE A 37 3.95 -5.27 -6.86
C PHE A 37 5.22 -4.45 -6.63
N ASP A 38 5.54 -3.53 -7.54
CA ASP A 38 6.70 -2.64 -7.41
C ASP A 38 6.61 -1.78 -6.15
N SER A 39 5.43 -1.26 -5.82
CA SER A 39 5.27 -0.41 -4.63
C SER A 39 5.51 -1.19 -3.33
N LEU A 40 5.06 -2.45 -3.24
CA LEU A 40 5.32 -3.34 -2.09
C LEU A 40 6.79 -3.69 -1.97
N ALA A 41 7.45 -4.01 -3.09
CA ALA A 41 8.89 -4.27 -3.12
C ALA A 41 9.70 -3.03 -2.72
N ASN A 42 9.28 -1.85 -3.17
CA ASN A 42 9.93 -0.59 -2.84
C ASN A 42 9.70 -0.19 -1.39
N LEU A 43 8.52 -0.48 -0.81
CA LEU A 43 8.26 -0.24 0.61
C LEU A 43 9.34 -0.86 1.49
N SER A 44 9.70 -2.12 1.25
CA SER A 44 10.76 -2.80 2.02
C SER A 44 12.14 -2.14 1.86
N LYS A 45 12.44 -1.58 0.69
CA LYS A 45 13.73 -0.91 0.42
C LYS A 45 13.85 0.44 1.11
N VAL A 46 12.73 1.13 1.31
CA VAL A 46 12.73 2.49 1.86
C VAL A 46 12.56 2.55 3.38
N ILE A 47 12.42 1.42 4.06
CA ILE A 47 12.27 1.35 5.52
C ILE A 47 13.42 2.07 6.23
N ASN A 48 14.66 1.78 5.83
CA ASN A 48 15.86 2.30 6.51
C ASN A 48 16.28 3.71 6.07
N ILE A 49 15.59 4.31 5.10
CA ILE A 49 15.88 5.69 4.65
C ILE A 49 14.85 6.69 5.16
N CYS A 50 13.77 6.23 5.78
CA CYS A 50 12.70 7.08 6.30
C CYS A 50 12.76 7.13 7.82
N ASP A 51 12.76 8.33 8.41
CA ASP A 51 12.69 8.49 9.88
C ASP A 51 11.43 7.85 10.45
N LYS A 52 10.31 7.95 9.71
CA LYS A 52 9.02 7.40 10.10
C LYS A 52 8.18 6.99 8.90
N ILE A 53 7.54 5.82 8.98
CA ILE A 53 6.59 5.31 8.00
C ILE A 53 5.27 4.97 8.71
N ASN A 54 4.18 5.57 8.24
CA ASN A 54 2.83 5.15 8.59
C ASN A 54 2.27 4.30 7.46
N ILE A 55 1.81 3.09 7.75
CA ILE A 55 1.26 2.16 6.76
C ILE A 55 -0.23 2.03 7.00
N TYR A 56 -1.00 2.26 5.94
CA TYR A 56 -2.46 2.21 5.95
C TYR A 56 -2.96 1.09 5.04
N ASP A 57 -3.94 0.35 5.52
CA ASP A 57 -4.81 -0.47 4.69
C ASP A 57 -5.99 0.38 4.23
N ASN A 58 -6.29 0.33 2.94
CA ASN A 58 -7.43 1.00 2.34
C ASN A 58 -8.25 0.03 1.48
N SER A 59 -8.23 -1.26 1.82
CA SER A 59 -9.00 -2.30 1.14
C SER A 59 -10.51 -2.07 1.29
N GLU A 60 -10.97 -1.88 2.53
CA GLU A 60 -12.37 -1.62 2.87
C GLU A 60 -12.56 -0.20 3.41
N MET A 61 -11.78 0.16 4.43
CA MET A 61 -11.74 1.49 5.04
C MET A 61 -10.31 1.95 5.23
N PHE A 62 -10.09 3.26 5.27
CA PHE A 62 -8.77 3.83 5.52
C PHE A 62 -8.38 3.63 7.00
N LYS A 63 -7.45 2.69 7.25
CA LYS A 63 -7.04 2.27 8.59
C LYS A 63 -5.53 2.21 8.72
N LEU A 64 -4.97 2.83 9.76
CA LEU A 64 -3.55 2.66 10.12
C LEU A 64 -3.34 1.23 10.64
N VAL A 65 -2.37 0.51 10.07
CA VAL A 65 -2.09 -0.89 10.44
C VAL A 65 -0.68 -1.11 10.99
N MET A 66 0.26 -0.20 10.70
CA MET A 66 1.61 -0.27 11.22
C MET A 66 2.30 1.10 11.22
N VAL A 67 3.14 1.34 12.23
CA VAL A 67 4.05 2.48 12.29
C VAL A 67 5.47 1.95 12.47
N ILE A 68 6.36 2.38 11.58
CA ILE A 68 7.79 2.12 11.65
C ILE A 68 8.48 3.44 11.94
N LYS A 69 9.44 3.45 12.86
CA LYS A 69 10.29 4.60 13.18
C LYS A 69 11.72 4.13 13.32
N ASP A 70 12.66 4.83 12.68
CA ASP A 70 14.10 4.52 12.75
C ASP A 70 14.41 3.04 12.39
N GLY A 71 13.69 2.49 11.40
CA GLY A 71 13.80 1.09 10.98
C GLY A 71 13.00 0.07 11.81
N GLU A 72 12.47 0.46 12.97
CA GLU A 72 11.81 -0.44 13.91
C GLU A 72 10.28 -0.28 13.93
N VAL A 73 9.55 -1.37 14.12
CA VAL A 73 8.09 -1.32 14.30
C VAL A 73 7.77 -0.81 15.70
N VAL A 74 7.27 0.41 15.80
CA VAL A 74 6.88 1.04 17.07
C VAL A 74 5.40 0.83 17.40
N TRP A 75 4.58 0.49 16.40
CA TRP A 75 3.18 0.15 16.60
C TRP A 75 2.65 -0.74 15.47
N LYS A 76 1.76 -1.68 15.80
CA LYS A 76 1.11 -2.58 14.86
C LYS A 76 -0.31 -2.90 15.31
N ASP A 77 -1.27 -2.90 14.38
CA ASP A 77 -2.64 -3.31 14.65
C ASP A 77 -2.73 -4.83 14.86
N LYS A 78 -3.63 -5.25 15.75
CA LYS A 78 -3.87 -6.68 16.04
C LYS A 78 -4.22 -7.48 14.78
N LYS A 79 -4.96 -6.88 13.85
CA LYS A 79 -5.35 -7.48 12.57
C LYS A 79 -4.55 -6.81 11.46
N THR A 80 -3.38 -7.36 11.19
CA THR A 80 -2.53 -6.93 10.07
C THR A 80 -3.02 -7.58 8.77
N PRO A 81 -3.10 -6.83 7.66
CA PRO A 81 -3.57 -7.41 6.40
C PRO A 81 -2.50 -8.30 5.77
N ASN A 82 -2.93 -9.40 5.13
CA ASN A 82 -2.04 -10.38 4.50
C ASN A 82 -1.21 -9.82 3.34
N TRP A 83 -1.67 -8.74 2.71
CA TRP A 83 -0.92 -8.08 1.64
C TRP A 83 0.34 -7.39 2.15
N LEU A 84 0.38 -7.03 3.45
CA LEU A 84 1.51 -6.35 4.06
C LEU A 84 2.57 -7.38 4.46
N ASN A 85 3.39 -7.77 3.49
CA ASN A 85 4.56 -8.61 3.70
C ASN A 85 5.83 -7.75 3.57
N ILE A 86 6.30 -7.23 4.69
CA ILE A 86 7.53 -6.44 4.76
C ILE A 86 8.63 -7.23 5.46
N ASN A 87 9.82 -7.21 4.87
CA ASN A 87 11.02 -7.74 5.51
C ASN A 87 11.68 -6.61 6.29
N LEU A 88 11.57 -6.68 7.62
CA LEU A 88 12.36 -5.86 8.53
C LEU A 88 13.73 -6.54 8.63
N LYS A 89 14.79 -5.85 8.19
CA LYS A 89 16.16 -6.32 8.34
C LYS A 89 16.73 -5.88 9.68
#